data_AF-A0A6I1JGR7-F1
#
_entry.id   AF-A0A6I1JGR7-F1
#
_cell.length_a   1.000
_cell.length_b   1.000
_cell.length_c   1.000
_cell.angle_alpha   90.00
_cell.angle_beta   90.00
_cell.angle_gamma   90.00
#
_symmetry.space_group_name_H-M   'P 1'
#
loop_
_entity.id
_entity.type
_entity.pdbx_description
1 polymer ?
#
loop_
_entity_poly.entity_id
_entity_poly.type
_entity_poly.pdbx_seq_one_letter_code
_entity_poly.pdbx_strand_id
1 'polypeptide(L)'
;MQERVRAIIEDLKSNPVLPVTEMAEGIQFLEWLAANNFTLLGIRDYSYVGGVAEGQMEPEFTSGLGILRDENVRILRRGTDLVVMTPELREFLMRPVPLIITKANVRSRVHRRIYMD
;
A
#
# COMPACT_ATOMS: atom_id res chain seq x y z
N MET A 1 12.80 -2.65 5.08
CA MET A 1 11.60 -1.83 4.81
C MET A 1 11.98 -0.48 4.22
N GLN A 2 12.80 0.33 4.90
CA GLN A 2 13.29 1.61 4.34
C GLN A 2 13.97 1.46 2.98
N GLU A 3 14.86 0.46 2.84
CA GLU A 3 15.49 0.13 1.56
C GLU A 3 14.49 -0.21 0.45
N ARG A 4 13.41 -0.94 0.78
CA ARG A 4 12.35 -1.28 -0.17
C ARG A 4 11.61 -0.04 -0.66
N VAL A 5 11.29 0.89 0.25
CA VAL A 5 10.63 2.15 -0.12
C VAL A 5 11.54 2.99 -1.01
N ARG A 6 12.84 3.07 -0.70
CA ARG A 6 13.81 3.77 -1.56
C ARG A 6 13.92 3.15 -2.96
N ALA A 7 13.95 1.82 -3.05
CA ALA A 7 13.96 1.14 -4.34
C ALA A 7 12.71 1.48 -5.18
N ILE A 8 11.53 1.55 -4.57
CA ILE A 8 10.29 1.95 -5.25
C ILE A 8 10.36 3.42 -5.71
N ILE A 9 10.89 4.32 -4.88
CA ILE A 9 11.05 5.74 -5.24
C ILE A 9 11.95 5.88 -6.47
N GLU A 10 13.08 5.19 -6.51
CA GLU A 10 14.01 5.26 -7.63
C GLU A 10 13.45 4.62 -8.91
N ASP A 11 12.69 3.54 -8.79
CA ASP A 11 11.96 2.95 -9.92
C ASP A 11 10.91 3.92 -10.48
N LEU A 12 10.10 4.56 -9.64
CA LEU A 12 9.09 5.53 -10.08
C LEU A 12 9.69 6.79 -10.72
N LYS A 13 10.88 7.22 -10.28
CA LYS A 13 11.63 8.33 -10.90
C LYS A 13 12.18 7.94 -12.27
N SER A 14 12.66 6.70 -12.41
CA SER A 14 13.27 6.21 -13.64
C SER A 14 12.23 5.80 -14.68
N ASN A 15 11.10 5.28 -14.22
CA ASN A 15 10.02 4.70 -15.01
C ASN A 15 8.67 5.34 -14.61
N PRO A 16 8.44 6.63 -14.91
CA PRO A 16 7.20 7.29 -14.52
C PRO A 16 6.00 6.67 -15.24
N VAL A 17 5.02 6.19 -14.46
CA VAL A 17 3.80 5.56 -14.98
C VAL A 17 2.68 6.58 -15.29
N LEU A 18 2.83 7.81 -14.83
CA LEU A 18 1.96 8.97 -15.08
C LEU A 18 2.83 10.19 -15.45
N PRO A 19 2.26 11.30 -15.96
CA PRO A 19 3.02 12.53 -16.18
C PRO A 19 3.83 12.93 -14.95
N VAL A 20 5.06 13.41 -15.17
CA VAL A 20 6.01 13.74 -14.07
C VAL A 20 5.40 14.72 -13.06
N THR A 21 4.58 15.67 -13.52
CA THR A 21 3.88 16.63 -12.67
C THR A 21 2.87 15.97 -11.72
N GLU A 22 2.23 14.88 -12.15
CA GLU A 22 1.30 14.11 -11.33
C GLU A 22 2.05 13.17 -10.38
N MET A 23 3.17 12.58 -10.84
CA MET A 23 4.01 11.70 -10.02
C MET A 23 4.77 12.45 -8.91
N ALA A 24 5.10 13.73 -9.13
CA ALA A 24 5.98 14.49 -8.25
C ALA A 24 5.50 14.52 -6.79
N GLU A 25 4.20 14.72 -6.56
CA GLU A 25 3.63 14.76 -5.21
C GLU A 25 3.73 13.39 -4.52
N GLY A 26 3.36 12.31 -5.24
CA GLY A 26 3.44 10.95 -4.70
C GLY A 26 4.87 10.55 -4.35
N ILE A 27 5.84 10.90 -5.20
CA ILE A 27 7.26 10.66 -4.94
C ILE A 27 7.74 11.46 -3.72
N GLN A 28 7.43 12.76 -3.64
CA GLN A 28 7.79 13.59 -2.49
C GLN A 28 7.21 13.05 -1.18
N PHE A 29 5.97 12.54 -1.21
CA PHE A 29 5.36 11.92 -0.05
C PHE A 29 6.09 10.64 0.38
N LEU A 30 6.45 9.76 -0.58
CA LEU A 30 7.24 8.56 -0.28
C LEU A 30 8.63 8.91 0.28
N GLU A 31 9.29 9.94 -0.24
CA GLU A 31 10.56 10.45 0.29
C GLU A 31 10.40 10.98 1.72
N TRP A 32 9.33 11.73 1.99
CA TRP A 32 9.00 12.19 3.34
C TRP A 32 8.78 11.02 4.30
N LEU A 33 8.05 9.97 3.88
CA LEU A 33 7.90 8.74 4.68
C LEU A 33 9.26 8.07 4.95
N ALA A 34 10.12 7.98 3.94
CA ALA A 34 11.46 7.37 4.04
C ALA A 34 12.44 8.19 4.90
N ALA A 35 12.17 9.48 5.09
CA ALA A 35 12.93 10.39 5.96
C ALA A 35 12.56 10.26 7.45
N ASN A 36 12.12 9.08 7.90
CA ASN A 36 11.75 8.75 9.28
C ASN A 36 10.57 9.56 9.87
N ASN A 37 9.76 10.22 9.03
CA ASN A 37 8.53 10.87 9.49
C ASN A 37 7.41 9.86 9.79
N PHE A 38 7.61 8.59 9.42
CA PHE A 38 6.67 7.51 9.71
C PHE A 38 7.39 6.24 10.15
N THR A 39 6.77 5.50 11.08
CA THR A 39 7.27 4.18 11.47
C THR A 39 6.61 3.11 10.62
N LEU A 40 7.34 2.62 9.62
CA LEU A 40 6.90 1.48 8.82
C LEU A 40 6.82 0.23 9.71
N LEU A 41 5.61 -0.33 9.85
CA LEU A 41 5.39 -1.57 10.61
C LEU A 41 5.47 -2.81 9.71
N GLY A 42 5.16 -2.67 8.43
CA GLY A 42 5.23 -3.74 7.44
C GLY A 42 5.08 -3.21 6.02
N ILE A 43 5.52 -4.02 5.06
CA ILE A 43 5.29 -3.82 3.61
C ILE A 43 5.07 -5.20 2.99
N ARG A 44 4.19 -5.28 1.99
CA ARG A 44 3.93 -6.50 1.20
C ARG A 44 3.45 -6.05 -0.17
N ASP A 45 3.94 -6.71 -1.20
CA ASP A 45 3.55 -6.49 -2.59
C ASP A 45 2.23 -7.21 -2.87
N TYR A 46 1.39 -6.60 -3.71
CA TYR A 46 0.11 -7.17 -4.15
C TYR A 46 0.00 -7.02 -5.66
N SER A 47 -0.47 -8.08 -6.32
CA SER A 47 -0.83 -8.04 -7.74
C SER A 47 -2.33 -7.80 -7.88
N TYR A 48 -2.73 -6.98 -8.83
CA TYR A 48 -4.14 -6.82 -9.18
C TYR A 48 -4.49 -7.70 -10.37
N VAL A 49 -5.33 -8.71 -10.16
CA VAL A 49 -5.68 -9.74 -11.16
C VAL A 49 -7.17 -9.68 -11.48
N GLY A 50 -7.57 -9.87 -12.75
CA GLY A 50 -8.98 -9.91 -13.16
C GLY A 50 -9.62 -8.58 -13.62
N GLY A 51 -8.85 -7.48 -13.67
CA GLY A 51 -9.27 -6.21 -14.27
C GLY A 51 -10.48 -5.55 -13.59
N VAL A 52 -11.26 -4.77 -14.34
CA VAL A 52 -12.42 -4.04 -13.77
C VAL A 52 -13.59 -4.97 -13.44
N ALA A 53 -13.79 -6.03 -14.23
CA ALA A 53 -14.95 -6.94 -14.10
C ALA A 53 -14.85 -7.88 -12.90
N GLU A 54 -13.67 -8.46 -12.63
CA GLU A 54 -13.48 -9.48 -11.58
C GLU A 54 -12.33 -9.17 -10.62
N GLY A 55 -11.68 -8.01 -10.79
CA GLY A 55 -10.51 -7.54 -10.06
C GLY A 55 -10.42 -7.91 -8.58
N GLN A 56 -9.29 -8.53 -8.22
CA GLN A 56 -8.89 -8.87 -6.85
C GLN A 56 -7.44 -8.46 -6.60
N MET A 57 -7.13 -8.17 -5.33
CA MET A 57 -5.77 -7.96 -4.85
C MET A 57 -5.21 -9.28 -4.34
N GLU A 58 -4.22 -9.83 -5.02
CA GLU A 58 -3.53 -11.06 -4.64
C GLU A 58 -2.20 -10.73 -3.92
N PRO A 59 -2.03 -11.11 -2.64
CA PRO A 59 -0.79 -10.86 -1.92
C PRO A 59 0.35 -11.74 -2.43
N GLU A 60 1.51 -11.15 -2.67
CA GLU A 60 2.77 -11.90 -2.81
C GLU A 60 3.34 -12.14 -1.40
N PHE A 61 2.95 -13.24 -0.75
CA PHE A 61 3.28 -13.48 0.66
C PHE A 61 4.80 -13.48 0.94
N THR A 62 5.61 -13.91 -0.03
CA THR A 62 7.07 -13.97 0.12
C THR A 62 7.73 -12.58 0.17
N SER A 63 7.06 -11.56 -0.36
CA SER A 63 7.53 -10.16 -0.31
C SER A 63 7.37 -9.50 1.07
N GLY A 64 6.60 -10.13 1.97
CA GLY A 64 6.21 -9.57 3.25
C GLY A 64 7.39 -9.22 4.15
N LEU A 65 7.40 -8.00 4.69
CA LEU A 65 8.32 -7.55 5.74
C LEU A 65 7.56 -7.01 6.95
N GLY A 66 8.21 -7.05 8.12
CA GLY A 66 7.63 -6.56 9.37
C GLY A 66 6.39 -7.37 9.78
N ILE A 67 5.34 -6.69 10.24
CA ILE A 67 4.07 -7.34 10.65
C ILE A 67 3.36 -8.03 9.48
N LEU A 68 3.66 -7.63 8.24
CA LEU A 68 3.11 -8.24 7.03
C LEU A 68 3.90 -9.47 6.55
N ARG A 69 4.79 -10.03 7.38
CA ARG A 69 5.29 -11.40 7.18
C ARG A 69 4.26 -12.46 7.53
N ASP A 70 3.38 -12.17 8.49
CA ASP A 70 2.30 -13.09 8.85
C ASP A 70 1.21 -13.02 7.78
N GLU A 71 1.03 -14.10 7.05
CA GLU A 71 0.02 -14.27 5.99
C GLU A 71 -1.42 -14.08 6.53
N ASN A 72 -1.61 -14.32 7.83
CA ASN A 72 -2.89 -14.10 8.50
C ASN A 72 -3.19 -12.63 8.75
N VAL A 73 -2.22 -11.72 8.57
CA VAL A 73 -2.47 -10.28 8.53
C VAL A 73 -2.95 -9.93 7.12
N ARG A 74 -4.23 -9.57 7.05
CA ARG A 74 -4.93 -9.17 5.81
C ARG A 74 -5.15 -7.67 5.87
N ILE A 75 -4.86 -6.98 4.79
CA ILE A 75 -5.21 -5.57 4.59
C ILE A 75 -6.65 -5.46 4.06
N LEU A 76 -7.23 -4.25 4.06
CA LEU A 76 -8.60 -4.00 3.58
C LEU A 76 -9.63 -4.92 4.25
N ARG A 77 -9.81 -4.76 5.57
CA ARG A 77 -10.80 -5.51 6.36
C ARG A 77 -11.95 -4.63 6.83
N ARG A 78 -13.15 -5.23 6.87
CA ARG A 78 -14.29 -4.70 7.63
C ARG A 78 -14.63 -5.67 8.75
N GLY A 79 -14.11 -5.42 9.95
CA GLY A 79 -14.22 -6.36 11.06
C GLY A 79 -13.31 -7.58 10.85
N THR A 80 -13.89 -8.79 10.91
CA THR A 80 -13.19 -10.06 10.65
C THR A 80 -13.12 -10.43 9.17
N ASP A 81 -13.97 -9.81 8.35
CA ASP A 81 -14.13 -10.16 6.94
C ASP A 81 -13.22 -9.31 6.04
N LEU A 82 -12.83 -9.91 4.92
CA LEU A 82 -12.21 -9.17 3.82
C LEU A 82 -13.24 -8.21 3.23
N VAL A 83 -12.79 -7.00 2.87
CA VAL A 83 -13.64 -6.08 2.10
C VAL A 83 -14.03 -6.77 0.79
N VAL A 84 -15.33 -6.86 0.54
CA VAL A 84 -15.84 -7.33 -0.76
C VAL A 84 -15.39 -6.33 -1.82
N MET A 85 -14.72 -6.82 -2.86
CA MET A 85 -14.28 -6.02 -4.00
C MET A 85 -15.49 -5.64 -4.86
N THR A 86 -16.20 -4.58 -4.45
CA THR A 86 -17.34 -4.04 -5.21
C THR A 86 -16.86 -3.39 -6.52
N PRO A 87 -17.73 -3.26 -7.53
CA PRO A 87 -17.38 -2.58 -8.78
C PRO A 87 -16.79 -1.17 -8.55
N GLU A 88 -17.33 -0.41 -7.61
CA GLU A 88 -16.89 0.95 -7.29
C GLU A 88 -15.49 0.95 -6.68
N LEU A 89 -15.16 -0.03 -5.84
CA LEU A 89 -13.83 -0.17 -5.26
C LEU A 89 -12.80 -0.58 -6.32
N ARG A 90 -13.19 -1.45 -7.26
CA ARG A 90 -12.33 -1.83 -8.40
C ARG A 90 -12.06 -0.65 -9.31
N GLU A 91 -13.09 0.11 -9.64
CA GLU A 91 -12.96 1.34 -10.43
C GLU A 91 -12.03 2.34 -9.71
N PHE A 92 -12.21 2.52 -8.40
CA PHE A 92 -11.34 3.37 -7.58
C PHE A 92 -9.87 2.93 -7.61
N LEU A 93 -9.58 1.63 -7.45
CA LEU A 93 -8.21 1.10 -7.47
C LEU A 93 -7.56 1.18 -8.86
N MET A 94 -8.36 1.19 -9.93
CA MET A 94 -7.90 1.31 -11.31
C MET A 94 -7.71 2.76 -11.76
N ARG A 95 -8.00 3.75 -10.90
CA ARG A 95 -7.77 5.16 -11.24
C ARG A 95 -6.28 5.43 -11.45
N PRO A 96 -5.90 6.23 -12.46
CA PRO A 96 -4.52 6.61 -12.71
C PRO A 96 -4.07 7.69 -11.71
N VAL A 97 -3.96 7.32 -10.44
CA VAL A 97 -3.43 8.19 -9.38
C VAL A 97 -2.12 7.63 -8.86
N PRO A 98 -1.14 8.48 -8.50
CA PRO A 98 0.21 8.04 -8.13
C PRO A 98 0.24 7.28 -6.81
N LEU A 99 -0.72 7.54 -5.92
CA LEU A 99 -0.78 6.94 -4.58
C LEU A 99 -2.21 6.90 -4.05
N ILE A 100 -2.56 5.79 -3.41
CA ILE A 100 -3.80 5.62 -2.65
C ILE A 100 -3.42 5.44 -1.17
N ILE A 101 -3.94 6.31 -0.30
CA ILE A 101 -3.74 6.22 1.14
C ILE A 101 -5.03 5.76 1.79
N THR A 102 -4.97 4.68 2.55
CA THR A 102 -6.10 4.16 3.34
C THR A 102 -5.73 4.14 4.81
N LYS A 103 -6.68 4.51 5.66
CA LYS A 103 -6.49 4.56 7.11
C LYS A 103 -6.73 3.18 7.72
N ALA A 104 -5.75 2.66 8.45
CA ALA A 104 -5.94 1.41 9.17
C ALA A 104 -6.96 1.55 10.32
N ASN A 105 -7.80 0.54 10.50
CA ASN A 105 -8.77 0.44 11.61
C ASN A 105 -8.27 -0.46 12.74
N VAL A 106 -6.97 -0.80 12.75
CA VAL A 106 -6.35 -1.72 13.72
C VAL A 106 -5.42 -0.97 14.66
N ARG A 107 -5.37 -1.36 15.94
CA ARG A 107 -4.46 -0.76 16.91
C ARG A 107 -3.03 -1.28 16.77
N SER A 108 -2.05 -0.39 16.84
CA SER A 108 -0.65 -0.77 16.89
C SER A 108 -0.35 -1.51 18.21
N ARG A 109 0.34 -2.65 18.08
CA ARG A 109 0.83 -3.46 19.20
C ARG A 109 2.32 -3.23 19.48
N VAL A 110 2.99 -2.39 18.68
CA VAL A 110 4.45 -2.27 18.65
C VAL A 110 4.90 -0.91 19.17
N HIS A 111 4.50 0.19 18.52
CA HIS A 111 5.06 1.51 18.82
C HIS A 111 4.32 2.26 19.92
N ARG A 112 2.99 2.40 19.80
CA ARG A 112 2.11 2.99 20.82
C ARG A 112 0.71 2.42 20.68
N ARG A 113 -0.04 2.30 21.78
CA ARG A 113 -1.37 1.65 21.82
C ARG A 113 -2.49 2.56 21.27
N ILE A 114 -2.36 2.97 20.02
CA ILE A 114 -3.36 3.76 19.28
C ILE A 114 -3.68 3.09 17.94
N TYR A 115 -4.68 3.60 17.21
CA TYR A 115 -4.94 3.15 15.83
C TYR A 115 -3.73 3.43 14.94
N MET A 116 -3.37 2.46 14.11
CA MET A 116 -2.37 2.65 13.06
C MET A 116 -2.88 3.71 12.08
N ASP A 117 -1.96 4.54 11.61
CA ASP A 117 -2.15 5.49 10.52
C ASP A 117 -2.05 4.78 9.18
#